data_AF-A0A383AHT5-F1
#
_entry.id   AF-A0A383AHT5-F1
#
_cell.length_a   1.000
_cell.length_b   1.000
_cell.length_c   1.000
_cell.angle_alpha   90.00
_cell.angle_beta   90.00
_cell.angle_gamma   90.00
#
_symmetry.space_group_name_H-M   'P 1'
#
loop_
_entity.id
_entity.type
_entity.pdbx_description
1 polymer ?
#
loop_
_entity_poly.entity_id
_entity_poly.type
_entity_poly.pdbx_seq_one_letter_code
_entity_poly.pdbx_strand_id
1 'polypeptide(L)'
;SKTIPRAILLSILISTIIYILVAVSAVSVLDWEILAASASPLADVAAAAFGSSAFLALAIIALFSTGNTVLIILIGSSRQLYGISKYYTKLSKFAAVSKTRQTPHIAILFIGLFAMAFTLINNIGTIASLTNFTVFLTFILVNLSLIYKRKKEKSVSSGFRVPLNYNNIPVPAVLGILTSLFLMAQLDPQIILGGTGLSALGLLVHNFVKT
;
A
#
# COMPACT_ATOMS: atom_id res chain seq x y z
N SER A 1 -2.05 8.22 -22.68
CA SER A 1 -2.56 9.42 -22.00
C SER A 1 -1.41 10.13 -21.30
N LYS A 2 -1.24 11.45 -21.52
CA LYS A 2 -0.17 12.24 -20.87
C LYS A 2 -0.55 12.69 -19.44
N THR A 3 -1.82 12.57 -19.08
CA THR A 3 -2.39 13.06 -17.81
C THR A 3 -2.01 12.21 -16.61
N ILE A 4 -2.04 10.87 -16.75
CA ILE A 4 -1.78 9.94 -15.64
C ILE A 4 -0.38 10.14 -15.03
N PRO A 5 0.72 10.16 -15.80
CA PRO A 5 2.06 10.33 -15.22
C PRO A 5 2.24 11.69 -14.53
N ARG A 6 1.68 12.77 -15.10
CA ARG A 6 1.74 14.11 -14.51
C ARG A 6 0.95 14.19 -13.20
N ALA A 7 -0.24 13.59 -13.17
CA ALA A 7 -1.07 13.54 -11.97
C ALA A 7 -0.35 12.81 -10.82
N ILE A 8 0.30 11.66 -11.11
CA ILE A 8 1.06 10.91 -10.10
C ILE A 8 2.25 11.73 -9.56
N LEU A 9 3.03 12.39 -10.43
CA LEU A 9 4.17 13.20 -9.98
C LEU A 9 3.73 14.41 -9.15
N LEU A 10 2.67 15.10 -9.58
CA LEU A 10 2.11 16.22 -8.83
C LEU A 10 1.54 15.77 -7.49
N SER A 11 0.82 14.65 -7.44
CA SER A 11 0.23 14.15 -6.19
C SER A 11 1.32 13.79 -5.18
N ILE A 12 2.39 13.12 -5.60
CA ILE A 12 3.53 12.78 -4.73
C ILE A 12 4.23 14.03 -4.22
N LEU A 13 4.49 15.02 -5.08
CA LEU A 13 5.18 16.24 -4.69
C LEU A 13 4.36 17.04 -3.67
N ILE A 14 3.07 17.23 -3.93
CA ILE A 14 2.17 17.96 -3.04
C ILE A 14 2.03 17.22 -1.70
N SER A 15 1.80 15.90 -1.72
CA SER A 15 1.65 15.14 -0.48
C SER A 15 2.93 15.13 0.36
N THR A 16 4.10 15.06 -0.27
CA THR A 16 5.40 15.11 0.41
C THR A 16 5.59 16.45 1.12
N ILE A 17 5.30 17.56 0.45
CA ILE A 17 5.39 18.91 1.06
C ILE A 17 4.45 19.00 2.27
N ILE A 18 3.20 18.56 2.12
CA ILE A 18 2.23 18.58 3.22
C ILE A 18 2.71 17.72 4.39
N TYR A 19 3.25 16.52 4.14
CA TYR A 19 3.78 15.66 5.21
C TYR A 19 4.95 16.29 5.96
N ILE A 20 5.88 16.95 5.25
CA ILE A 20 6.99 17.68 5.88
C ILE A 20 6.45 18.83 6.74
N LEU A 21 5.53 19.63 6.21
CA LEU A 21 4.93 20.74 6.95
C LEU A 21 4.21 20.29 8.22
N VAL A 22 3.45 19.19 8.14
CA VAL A 22 2.76 18.61 9.30
C VAL A 22 3.77 18.08 10.32
N ALA A 23 4.81 17.37 9.89
CA ALA A 23 5.83 16.83 10.78
C ALA A 23 6.59 17.94 11.52
N VAL A 24 7.02 18.99 10.80
CA VAL A 24 7.67 20.16 11.41
C VAL A 24 6.74 20.86 12.39
N SER A 25 5.46 21.03 12.02
CA SER A 25 4.47 21.66 12.90
C SER A 25 4.23 20.84 14.17
N ALA A 26 4.15 19.52 14.07
CA ALA A 26 3.94 18.62 15.21
C ALA A 26 5.10 18.69 16.21
N VAL A 27 6.34 18.56 15.73
CA VAL A 27 7.55 18.60 16.57
C VAL A 27 7.80 20.01 17.15
N SER A 28 7.27 21.06 16.52
CA SER A 28 7.35 22.42 17.06
C SER A 28 6.40 22.66 18.24
N VAL A 29 5.34 21.86 18.38
CA VAL A 29 4.35 21.99 19.47
C VAL A 29 4.65 21.01 20.61
N LEU A 30 5.01 19.76 20.29
CA LEU A 30 5.33 18.72 21.27
C LEU A 30 6.66 18.07 20.91
N ASP A 31 7.45 17.74 21.94
CA ASP A 31 8.72 17.05 21.78
C ASP A 31 8.54 15.67 21.11
N TRP A 32 9.53 15.28 20.30
CA TRP A 32 9.50 14.04 19.53
C TRP A 32 9.38 12.79 20.42
N GLU A 33 9.87 12.84 21.66
CA GLU A 33 9.76 11.75 22.64
C GLU A 33 8.32 11.54 23.10
N ILE A 34 7.57 12.64 23.34
CA ILE A 34 6.15 12.59 23.71
C ILE A 34 5.34 12.05 22.53
N LEU A 35 5.65 12.53 21.32
CA LEU A 35 5.00 12.06 20.10
C LEU A 35 5.27 10.57 19.83
N ALA A 36 6.48 10.08 20.12
CA ALA A 36 6.84 8.68 19.94
C ALA A 36 6.11 7.74 20.93
N ALA A 37 5.78 8.22 22.13
CA ALA A 37 5.03 7.46 23.14
C ALA A 37 3.50 7.53 22.95
N SER A 38 3.01 8.50 22.17
CA SER A 38 1.58 8.71 21.99
C SER A 38 0.94 7.71 21.01
N ALA A 39 -0.24 7.20 21.38
CA ALA A 39 -1.07 6.41 20.49
C ALA A 39 -1.84 7.27 19.46
N SER A 40 -1.94 8.58 19.66
CA SER A 40 -2.65 9.53 18.78
C SER A 40 -1.89 10.86 18.65
N PRO A 41 -0.65 10.85 18.10
CA PRO A 41 0.27 12.00 18.23
C PRO A 41 -0.29 13.31 17.67
N LEU A 42 -0.98 13.26 16.52
CA LEU A 42 -1.55 14.46 15.89
C LEU A 42 -2.76 15.03 16.65
N ALA A 43 -3.54 14.17 17.32
CA ALA A 43 -4.64 14.64 18.14
C ALA A 43 -4.12 15.32 19.42
N ASP A 44 -3.04 14.78 20.00
CA ASP A 44 -2.37 15.37 21.16
C ASP A 44 -1.74 16.72 20.83
N VAL A 45 -1.13 16.86 19.64
CA VAL A 45 -0.64 18.15 19.14
C VAL A 45 -1.77 19.19 19.08
N ALA A 46 -2.94 18.81 18.57
CA ALA A 46 -4.08 19.73 18.54
C ALA A 46 -4.62 20.05 19.94
N ALA A 47 -4.62 19.08 20.85
CA ALA A 47 -4.99 19.29 22.25
C ALA A 47 -4.07 20.32 22.91
N ALA A 48 -2.75 20.19 22.69
CA ALA A 48 -1.74 21.08 23.25
C ALA A 48 -1.82 22.50 22.65
N ALA A 49 -2.11 22.62 21.35
CA ALA A 49 -2.16 23.91 20.67
C ALA A 49 -3.49 24.68 20.86
N PHE A 50 -4.63 23.97 20.89
CA PHE A 50 -5.96 24.59 20.81
C PHE A 50 -6.95 24.11 21.89
N GLY A 51 -6.51 23.24 22.81
CA GLY A 51 -7.32 22.70 23.90
C GLY A 51 -8.09 21.42 23.56
N SER A 52 -8.78 20.86 24.55
CA SER A 52 -9.38 19.52 24.50
C SER A 52 -10.49 19.36 23.44
N SER A 53 -11.16 20.44 23.04
CA SER A 53 -12.15 20.39 21.96
C SER A 53 -11.51 20.11 20.60
N ALA A 54 -10.28 20.58 20.38
CA ALA A 54 -9.56 20.35 19.14
C ALA A 54 -9.06 18.91 19.01
N PHE A 55 -8.72 18.26 20.13
CA PHE A 55 -8.46 16.82 20.17
C PHE A 55 -9.61 16.02 19.58
N LEU A 56 -10.82 16.26 20.09
CA LEU A 56 -12.02 15.52 19.69
C LEU A 56 -12.36 15.79 18.22
N ALA A 57 -12.25 17.05 17.78
CA ALA A 57 -12.48 17.42 16.39
C ALA A 57 -11.50 16.68 15.44
N LEU A 58 -10.19 16.70 15.74
CA LEU A 58 -9.21 15.98 14.92
C LEU A 58 -9.39 14.46 14.97
N ALA A 59 -9.73 13.89 16.12
CA ALA A 59 -9.99 12.46 16.24
C ALA A 59 -11.17 12.02 15.35
N ILE A 60 -12.25 12.81 15.30
CA ILE A 60 -13.39 12.55 14.41
C ILE A 60 -12.97 12.65 12.94
N ILE A 61 -12.24 13.71 12.56
CA ILE A 61 -11.75 13.87 11.19
C ILE A 61 -10.85 12.69 10.79
N ALA A 62 -9.95 12.27 11.67
CA ALA A 62 -9.06 11.13 11.45
C ALA A 62 -9.84 9.82 11.30
N LEU A 63 -10.90 9.62 12.08
CA LEU A 63 -11.76 8.44 11.98
C LEU A 63 -12.45 8.36 10.61
N PHE A 64 -13.06 9.45 10.13
CA PHE A 64 -13.70 9.48 8.81
C PHE A 64 -12.68 9.31 7.67
N SER A 65 -11.52 9.97 7.78
CA SER A 65 -10.44 9.86 6.79
C SER A 65 -9.90 8.43 6.68
N THR A 66 -9.62 7.80 7.83
CA THR A 66 -9.12 6.41 7.90
C THR A 66 -10.20 5.44 7.43
N GLY A 67 -11.45 5.62 7.85
CA GLY A 67 -12.58 4.79 7.42
C GLY A 67 -12.77 4.81 5.91
N ASN A 68 -12.69 5.99 5.28
CA ASN A 68 -12.73 6.12 3.83
C ASN A 68 -11.53 5.41 3.14
N THR A 69 -10.33 5.55 3.71
CA THR A 69 -9.12 4.91 3.18
C THR A 69 -9.24 3.38 3.22
N VAL A 70 -9.70 2.83 4.35
CA VAL A 70 -9.96 1.39 4.52
C VAL A 70 -11.01 0.91 3.51
N LEU A 71 -12.09 1.68 3.32
CA LEU A 71 -13.13 1.35 2.34
C LEU A 71 -12.57 1.24 0.92
N ILE A 72 -11.76 2.21 0.49
CA ILE A 72 -11.12 2.21 -0.84
C ILE A 72 -10.23 0.98 -1.01
N ILE A 73 -9.42 0.64 0.01
CA ILE A 73 -8.53 -0.52 -0.02
C ILE A 73 -9.34 -1.82 -0.11
N LEU A 74 -10.38 -1.99 0.72
CA LEU A 74 -11.25 -3.17 0.69
C LEU A 74 -11.90 -3.39 -0.68
N ILE A 75 -12.41 -2.31 -1.29
CA ILE A 75 -12.98 -2.37 -2.65
C ILE A 75 -11.90 -2.73 -3.68
N GLY A 76 -10.73 -2.09 -3.60
CA GLY A 76 -9.60 -2.34 -4.50
C GLY A 76 -9.13 -3.79 -4.45
N SER A 77 -8.86 -4.30 -3.26
CA SER A 77 -8.43 -5.68 -3.03
C SER A 77 -9.48 -6.70 -3.49
N SER A 78 -10.78 -6.41 -3.28
CA SER A 78 -11.87 -7.30 -3.74
C SER A 78 -11.93 -7.40 -5.25
N ARG A 79 -11.71 -6.29 -5.96
CA ARG A 79 -11.66 -6.27 -7.42
C ARG A 79 -10.39 -6.92 -7.96
N GLN A 80 -9.26 -6.78 -7.27
CA GLN A 80 -8.03 -7.49 -7.61
C GLN A 80 -8.22 -9.00 -7.50
N LEU A 81 -8.82 -9.48 -6.39
CA LEU A 81 -9.13 -10.90 -6.21
C LEU A 81 -10.11 -11.42 -7.27
N TYR A 82 -11.17 -10.65 -7.57
CA TYR A 82 -12.08 -10.95 -8.68
C TYR A 82 -11.34 -11.06 -10.03
N GLY A 83 -10.42 -10.14 -10.32
CA GLY A 83 -9.61 -10.19 -11.54
C GLY A 83 -8.74 -11.45 -11.62
N ILE A 84 -8.04 -11.79 -10.52
CA ILE A 84 -7.21 -13.00 -10.40
C ILE A 84 -8.07 -14.25 -10.56
N SER A 85 -9.26 -14.28 -9.97
CA SER A 85 -10.15 -15.46 -9.97
C SER A 85 -10.58 -15.92 -11.36
N LYS A 86 -10.57 -15.03 -12.36
CA LYS A 86 -10.90 -15.38 -13.75
C LYS A 86 -9.84 -16.23 -14.44
N TYR A 87 -8.61 -16.21 -13.94
CA TYR A 87 -7.50 -16.96 -14.52
C TYR A 87 -7.37 -18.38 -13.95
N TYR A 88 -8.08 -18.69 -12.85
CA TYR A 88 -7.95 -19.98 -12.16
C TYR A 88 -9.32 -20.60 -11.86
N THR A 89 -9.57 -21.79 -12.40
CA THR A 89 -10.84 -22.52 -12.23
C THR A 89 -11.21 -22.73 -10.76
N LYS A 90 -10.21 -23.01 -9.91
CA LYS A 90 -10.38 -23.22 -8.46
C LYS A 90 -10.85 -21.97 -7.70
N LEU A 91 -10.62 -20.77 -8.22
CA LEU A 91 -11.11 -19.51 -7.64
C LEU A 91 -12.43 -19.03 -8.25
N SER A 92 -13.05 -19.78 -9.17
CA SER A 92 -14.27 -19.37 -9.87
C SER A 92 -15.40 -18.85 -8.97
N LYS A 93 -15.49 -19.32 -7.72
CA LYS A 93 -16.43 -18.79 -6.72
C LYS A 93 -16.21 -17.30 -6.42
N PHE A 94 -14.96 -16.83 -6.38
CA PHE A 94 -14.63 -15.41 -6.19
C PHE A 94 -14.93 -14.55 -7.44
N ALA A 95 -15.15 -15.18 -8.59
CA ALA A 95 -15.62 -14.51 -9.80
C ALA A 95 -17.13 -14.25 -9.80
N ALA A 96 -17.87 -14.75 -8.80
CA ALA A 96 -19.31 -14.54 -8.71
C ALA A 96 -19.66 -13.09 -8.37
N VAL A 97 -20.47 -12.46 -9.23
CA VAL A 97 -20.99 -11.10 -9.05
C VAL A 97 -22.48 -11.13 -8.71
N SER A 98 -22.90 -10.21 -7.82
CA SER A 98 -24.30 -10.07 -7.45
C SER A 98 -25.13 -9.61 -8.66
N LYS A 99 -26.29 -10.23 -8.90
CA LYS A 99 -27.17 -9.92 -10.03
C LYS A 99 -27.68 -8.47 -10.02
N THR A 100 -27.88 -7.88 -8.84
CA THR A 100 -28.44 -6.53 -8.70
C THR A 100 -27.37 -5.45 -8.69
N ARG A 101 -26.29 -5.64 -7.91
CA ARG A 101 -25.26 -4.61 -7.71
C ARG A 101 -24.03 -4.76 -8.61
N GLN A 102 -23.93 -5.87 -9.34
CA GLN A 102 -22.76 -6.23 -10.16
C GLN A 102 -21.42 -6.19 -9.39
N THR A 103 -21.47 -6.43 -8.08
CA THR A 103 -20.30 -6.44 -7.18
C THR A 103 -19.87 -7.87 -6.85
N PRO A 104 -18.54 -8.13 -6.73
CA PRO A 104 -18.02 -9.45 -6.36
C PRO A 104 -18.20 -9.71 -4.86
N HIS A 105 -19.45 -9.95 -4.44
CA HIS A 105 -19.87 -10.08 -3.04
C HIS A 105 -19.09 -11.14 -2.26
N ILE A 106 -18.76 -12.29 -2.87
CA ILE A 106 -17.96 -13.34 -2.21
C ILE A 106 -16.53 -12.86 -1.94
N ALA A 107 -15.91 -12.15 -2.88
CA ALA A 107 -14.57 -11.57 -2.68
C ALA A 107 -14.58 -10.49 -1.59
N ILE A 108 -15.63 -9.66 -1.55
CA ILE A 108 -15.81 -8.62 -0.53
C ILE A 108 -15.93 -9.24 0.86
N LEU A 109 -16.79 -10.25 1.02
CA LEU A 109 -16.95 -10.94 2.30
C LEU A 109 -15.65 -11.60 2.76
N PHE A 110 -14.95 -12.28 1.85
CA PHE A 110 -13.69 -12.93 2.17
C PHE A 110 -12.62 -11.96 2.63
N ILE A 111 -12.42 -10.85 1.92
CA ILE A 111 -11.42 -9.84 2.27
C ILE A 111 -11.82 -9.09 3.53
N GLY A 112 -13.11 -8.80 3.72
CA GLY A 112 -13.62 -8.20 4.96
C GLY A 112 -13.38 -9.09 6.17
N LEU A 113 -13.70 -10.39 6.08
CA LEU A 113 -13.42 -11.37 7.14
C LEU A 113 -11.93 -11.49 7.43
N PHE A 114 -11.10 -11.51 6.38
CA PHE A 114 -9.65 -11.55 6.54
C PHE A 114 -9.12 -10.28 7.23
N ALA A 115 -9.58 -9.09 6.82
CA ALA A 115 -9.23 -7.84 7.48
C ALA A 115 -9.65 -7.82 8.95
N MET A 116 -10.85 -8.29 9.29
CA MET A 116 -11.31 -8.42 10.68
C MET A 116 -10.48 -9.44 11.48
N ALA A 117 -9.97 -10.51 10.86
CA ALA A 117 -9.07 -11.43 11.55
C ALA A 117 -7.74 -10.74 11.91
N PHE A 118 -7.22 -9.87 11.04
CA PHE A 118 -6.00 -9.10 11.32
C PHE A 118 -6.16 -8.07 12.42
N THR A 119 -7.38 -7.56 12.68
CA THR A 119 -7.60 -6.63 13.81
C THR A 119 -7.43 -7.30 15.18
N LEU A 120 -7.44 -8.64 15.25
CA LEU A 120 -7.16 -9.39 16.48
C LEU A 120 -5.67 -9.34 16.86
N ILE A 121 -4.79 -8.98 15.93
CA ILE A 121 -3.37 -8.77 16.18
C ILE A 121 -3.22 -7.37 16.79
N ASN A 122 -3.15 -7.27 18.11
CA ASN A 122 -3.16 -6.01 18.86
C ASN A 122 -1.80 -5.25 18.81
N ASN A 123 -1.14 -5.24 17.65
CA ASN A 123 0.12 -4.53 17.44
C ASN A 123 0.13 -3.88 16.05
N ILE A 124 -0.28 -2.60 16.02
CA ILE A 124 -0.37 -1.79 14.79
C ILE A 124 1.02 -1.62 14.17
N GLY A 125 2.07 -1.47 14.97
CA GLY A 125 3.45 -1.32 14.50
C GLY A 125 3.92 -2.54 13.70
N THR A 126 3.70 -3.75 14.22
CA THR A 126 4.04 -4.99 13.54
C THR A 126 3.26 -5.15 12.23
N ILE A 127 1.95 -4.85 12.22
CA ILE A 127 1.12 -4.93 11.01
C ILE A 127 1.59 -3.90 9.97
N ALA A 128 1.92 -2.68 10.39
CA ALA A 128 2.45 -1.63 9.52
C ALA A 128 3.78 -2.06 8.90
N SER A 129 4.69 -2.63 9.68
CA SER A 129 5.99 -3.14 9.20
C SER A 129 5.82 -4.31 8.22
N LEU A 130 4.91 -5.25 8.48
CA LEU A 130 4.57 -6.33 7.53
C LEU A 130 3.95 -5.79 6.23
N THR A 131 3.13 -4.75 6.34
CA THR A 131 2.55 -4.06 5.18
C THR A 131 3.65 -3.39 4.36
N ASN A 132 4.56 -2.66 5.00
CA ASN A 132 5.71 -2.03 4.36
C ASN A 132 6.58 -3.07 3.63
N PHE A 133 6.87 -4.21 4.27
CA PHE A 133 7.56 -5.33 3.62
C PHE A 133 6.87 -5.74 2.30
N THR A 134 5.55 -5.95 2.36
CA THR A 134 4.77 -6.40 1.19
C THR A 134 4.74 -5.34 0.09
N VAL A 135 4.65 -4.07 0.46
CA VAL A 135 4.71 -2.92 -0.46
C VAL A 135 6.08 -2.83 -1.13
N PHE A 136 7.18 -2.93 -0.37
CA PHE A 136 8.54 -2.92 -0.93
C PHE A 136 8.76 -4.10 -1.88
N LEU A 137 8.33 -5.31 -1.50
CA LEU A 137 8.38 -6.47 -2.38
C LEU A 137 7.59 -6.24 -3.67
N THR A 138 6.40 -5.65 -3.58
CA THR A 138 5.58 -5.29 -4.74
C THR A 138 6.29 -4.28 -5.64
N PHE A 139 6.91 -3.24 -5.06
CA PHE A 139 7.70 -2.28 -5.84
C PHE A 139 8.90 -2.92 -6.53
N ILE A 140 9.61 -3.83 -5.87
CA ILE A 140 10.70 -4.58 -6.49
C ILE A 140 10.17 -5.38 -7.70
N LEU A 141 9.08 -6.13 -7.53
CA LEU A 141 8.49 -6.95 -8.58
C LEU A 141 7.94 -6.12 -9.76
N VAL A 142 7.30 -4.98 -9.48
CA VAL A 142 6.79 -4.07 -10.52
C VAL A 142 7.94 -3.46 -11.33
N ASN A 143 9.01 -3.01 -10.67
CA ASN A 143 10.18 -2.46 -11.34
C ASN A 143 10.95 -3.53 -12.14
N LEU A 144 11.10 -4.74 -11.61
CA LEU A 144 11.66 -5.88 -12.34
C LEU A 144 10.82 -6.24 -13.57
N SER A 145 9.50 -6.26 -13.42
CA SER A 145 8.56 -6.53 -14.52
C SER A 145 8.68 -5.49 -15.63
N LEU A 146 8.87 -4.22 -15.28
CA LEU A 146 9.12 -3.14 -16.23
C LEU A 146 10.44 -3.36 -16.99
N ILE A 147 11.53 -3.68 -16.31
CA ILE A 147 12.84 -3.94 -16.93
C ILE A 147 12.74 -5.17 -17.86
N TYR A 148 12.11 -6.25 -17.39
CA TYR A 148 11.93 -7.48 -18.16
C TYR A 148 11.09 -7.23 -19.42
N LYS A 149 9.93 -6.58 -19.29
CA LYS A 149 9.10 -6.23 -20.45
C LYS A 149 9.85 -5.36 -21.44
N ARG A 150 10.65 -4.40 -20.97
CA ARG A 150 11.39 -3.50 -21.86
C ARG A 150 12.53 -4.17 -22.61
N LYS A 151 13.16 -5.19 -22.02
CA LYS A 151 14.16 -6.02 -22.72
C LYS A 151 13.51 -6.96 -23.73
N LYS A 152 12.35 -7.53 -23.41
CA LYS A 152 11.67 -8.54 -24.23
C LYS A 152 10.85 -7.93 -25.38
N GLU A 153 10.14 -6.83 -25.12
CA GLU A 153 9.25 -6.17 -26.07
C GLU A 153 9.93 -4.88 -26.59
N LYS A 154 10.74 -4.98 -27.65
CA LYS A 154 11.36 -3.82 -28.32
C LYS A 154 10.36 -2.86 -29.00
N SER A 155 9.13 -3.32 -29.25
CA SER A 155 8.12 -2.60 -30.03
C SER A 155 6.79 -2.56 -29.26
N VAL A 156 6.65 -1.60 -28.33
CA VAL A 156 5.32 -1.12 -27.92
C VAL A 156 5.20 0.30 -28.47
N SER A 157 4.46 0.43 -29.57
CA SER A 157 4.42 1.62 -30.42
C SER A 157 3.47 2.72 -29.94
N SER A 158 2.77 2.56 -28.81
CA SER A 158 1.95 3.66 -28.26
C SER A 158 1.81 3.57 -26.73
N GLY A 159 2.38 4.55 -26.02
CA GLY A 159 2.31 4.63 -24.57
C GLY A 159 3.30 5.62 -23.95
N PHE A 160 3.11 5.93 -22.66
CA PHE A 160 4.08 6.70 -21.88
C PHE A 160 5.40 5.92 -21.78
N ARG A 161 6.52 6.59 -22.08
CA ARG A 161 7.87 6.04 -21.91
C ARG A 161 8.51 6.70 -20.70
N VAL A 162 8.97 5.90 -19.75
CA VAL A 162 9.70 6.38 -18.58
C VAL A 162 10.92 7.21 -19.04
N PRO A 163 11.09 8.46 -18.56
CA PRO A 163 12.27 9.27 -18.89
C PRO A 163 13.53 8.68 -18.26
N LEU A 164 14.72 9.06 -18.75
CA LEU A 164 16.03 8.59 -18.26
C LEU A 164 16.24 7.07 -18.44
N ASN A 165 16.36 6.62 -19.70
CA ASN A 165 16.76 5.25 -20.01
C ASN A 165 18.23 5.23 -20.43
N TYR A 166 19.04 4.45 -19.73
CA TYR A 166 20.41 4.14 -20.13
C TYR A 166 20.43 2.71 -20.67
N ASN A 167 20.86 2.51 -21.92
CA ASN A 167 20.98 1.20 -22.57
C ASN A 167 19.72 0.30 -22.45
N ASN A 168 18.53 0.83 -22.75
CA ASN A 168 17.21 0.16 -22.60
C ASN A 168 16.79 -0.22 -21.17
N ILE A 169 17.51 0.22 -20.14
CA ILE A 169 17.15 0.04 -18.74
C ILE A 169 16.65 1.39 -18.17
N PRO A 170 15.43 1.46 -17.62
CA PRO A 170 14.95 2.68 -16.96
C PRO A 170 15.72 2.89 -15.65
N VAL A 171 16.49 3.98 -15.56
CA VAL A 171 17.24 4.35 -14.35
C VAL A 171 16.32 4.48 -13.12
N PRO A 172 15.12 5.10 -13.22
CA PRO A 172 14.21 5.19 -12.08
C PRO A 172 13.77 3.83 -11.54
N ALA A 173 13.67 2.80 -12.40
CA ALA A 173 13.28 1.47 -11.98
C ALA A 173 14.40 0.76 -11.19
N VAL A 174 15.65 0.94 -11.62
CA VAL A 174 16.82 0.43 -10.91
C VAL A 174 16.95 1.11 -9.56
N LEU A 175 16.84 2.44 -9.51
CA LEU A 175 16.85 3.18 -8.25
C LEU A 175 15.72 2.73 -7.33
N GLY A 176 14.51 2.54 -7.85
CA GLY A 176 13.38 2.03 -7.07
C GLY A 176 13.61 0.64 -6.47
N ILE A 177 14.28 -0.26 -7.21
CA ILE A 177 14.67 -1.58 -6.68
C ILE A 177 15.70 -1.42 -5.56
N LEU A 178 16.76 -0.62 -5.79
CA LEU A 178 17.83 -0.42 -4.82
C LEU A 178 17.31 0.23 -3.52
N THR A 179 16.48 1.26 -3.63
CA THR A 179 15.88 1.92 -2.46
C THR A 179 14.92 1.00 -1.73
N SER A 180 14.08 0.24 -2.44
CA SER A 180 13.17 -0.71 -1.81
C SER A 180 13.93 -1.82 -1.08
N LEU A 181 15.01 -2.35 -1.67
CA LEU A 181 15.88 -3.34 -1.01
C LEU A 181 16.58 -2.76 0.21
N PHE A 182 17.10 -1.54 0.11
CA PHE A 182 17.76 -0.86 1.22
C PHE A 182 16.80 -0.62 2.39
N LEU A 183 15.58 -0.15 2.13
CA LEU A 183 14.57 0.06 3.17
C LEU A 183 14.06 -1.27 3.75
N MET A 184 13.88 -2.29 2.90
CA MET A 184 13.47 -3.62 3.33
C MET A 184 14.52 -4.28 4.24
N ALA A 185 15.82 -4.04 4.00
CA ALA A 185 16.91 -4.52 4.84
C ALA A 185 16.99 -3.83 6.21
N GLN A 186 16.34 -2.67 6.38
CA GLN A 186 16.26 -1.96 7.67
C GLN A 186 15.08 -2.42 8.53
N LEU A 187 14.21 -3.30 8.03
CA LEU A 187 13.12 -3.86 8.82
C LEU A 187 13.65 -4.90 9.81
N ASP A 188 12.95 -5.05 10.94
CA ASP A 188 13.30 -6.06 11.95
C ASP A 188 13.37 -7.46 11.32
N PRO A 189 14.38 -8.29 11.68
CA PRO A 189 14.52 -9.63 11.14
C PRO A 189 13.27 -10.50 11.29
N GLN A 190 12.52 -10.30 12.38
CA GLN A 190 11.24 -10.99 12.60
C GLN A 190 10.17 -10.61 11.57
N ILE A 191 10.12 -9.34 11.17
CA ILE A 191 9.22 -8.85 10.12
C ILE A 191 9.64 -9.39 8.76
N ILE A 192 10.95 -9.45 8.49
CA ILE A 192 11.46 -10.03 7.25
C ILE A 192 11.10 -11.52 7.17
N LEU A 193 11.31 -12.28 8.24
CA LEU A 193 10.91 -13.69 8.31
C LEU A 193 9.39 -13.88 8.16
N GLY A 194 8.60 -13.07 8.87
CA GLY A 194 7.13 -13.12 8.76
C GLY A 194 6.63 -12.76 7.35
N GLY A 195 7.18 -11.71 6.76
CA GLY A 195 6.83 -11.23 5.42
C GLY A 195 7.26 -12.20 4.32
N THR A 196 8.46 -12.78 4.42
CA THR A 196 8.91 -13.84 3.50
C THR A 196 8.05 -15.09 3.65
N GLY A 197 7.67 -15.48 4.87
CA GLY A 197 6.73 -16.55 5.14
C GLY A 197 5.35 -16.32 4.51
N LEU A 198 4.80 -15.11 4.65
CA LEU A 198 3.53 -14.72 4.03
C LEU A 198 3.61 -14.75 2.50
N SER A 199 4.73 -14.31 1.94
CA SER A 199 4.99 -14.34 0.50
C SER A 199 5.12 -15.78 -0.02
N ALA A 200 5.80 -16.65 0.73
CA ALA A 200 5.92 -18.08 0.42
C ALA A 200 4.57 -18.78 0.48
N LEU A 201 3.73 -18.48 1.48
CA LEU A 201 2.35 -18.96 1.54
C LEU A 201 1.56 -18.52 0.30
N GLY A 202 1.72 -17.27 -0.15
CA GLY A 202 1.12 -16.78 -1.40
C GLY A 202 1.53 -17.61 -2.63
N LEU A 203 2.81 -17.98 -2.74
CA LEU A 203 3.32 -18.84 -3.81
C LEU A 203 2.77 -20.28 -3.72
N LEU A 204 2.66 -20.83 -2.51
CA LEU A 204 2.06 -22.15 -2.29
C LEU A 204 0.60 -22.16 -2.69
N VAL A 205 -0.17 -21.13 -2.29
CA VAL A 205 -1.56 -20.96 -2.71
C VAL A 205 -1.63 -20.84 -4.23
N HIS A 206 -0.76 -20.06 -4.86
CA HIS A 206 -0.71 -19.96 -6.32
C HIS A 206 -0.49 -21.33 -6.99
N ASN A 207 0.45 -22.14 -6.50
CA ASN A 207 0.72 -23.47 -7.05
C ASN A 207 -0.47 -24.42 -6.87
N PHE A 208 -1.10 -24.41 -5.69
CA PHE A 208 -2.29 -25.22 -5.41
C PHE A 208 -3.48 -24.86 -6.32
N VAL A 209 -3.61 -23.57 -6.61
CA VAL A 209 -4.69 -22.99 -7.42
C VAL A 209 -4.46 -23.21 -8.92
N LYS A 210 -3.20 -23.22 -9.36
CA LYS A 210 -2.80 -23.47 -10.75
C LYS A 210 -2.97 -24.94 -11.14
N THR A 211 -2.72 -25.86 -10.21
CA THR A 211 -2.96 -27.31 -10.36
C THR A 211 -4.46 -27.57 -10.42
#